data_AF-M5G267-F1
#
_entry.id   AF-M5G267-F1
#
_cell.length_a   1.000
_cell.length_b   1.000
_cell.length_c   1.000
_cell.angle_alpha   90.00
_cell.angle_beta   90.00
_cell.angle_gamma   90.00
#
_symmetry.space_group_name_H-M   'P 1'
#
loop_
_entity.id
_entity.type
_entity.pdbx_description
1 polymer ?
#
loop_
_entity_poly.entity_id
_entity_poly.type
_entity_poly.pdbx_seq_one_letter_code
_entity_poly.pdbx_strand_id
1 'polypeptide(L)'
;MATTSTATAPNAHTQNHLDTKPGGSKAAPSAGARQDGGPPGPPPVGPVPPTPAKQINGASKSPAPASTHATATPGGGSTAQNTPGKGKKKPDPPDVMAMYESVKSRIAALESEEVHGEEEEKKITEEARNSIKDQTESAIQQKYIELFAEMKRLEREHAKERQKLTKDKDAAKSQLTKANQGRTKLENLARELQKDNRKLRDDGKRLAGSIEEVQEELAHMKTQVERRTAALMRRRDPSRLAPNGQAPSDLVVKVVCKYRAELFFKISRKTKLSRLFSAWTDRMASAEEATLSQQEKGKGPVVTSVDGKEAKGKKREPPPMTFLFTHVGRSLEPDTTPDEAGMEDGDEILAVELMDLTGPEVEKELPDGKRVLLQKNWTDSPAEARKAVEELFDGMVRERLKDVLRQYELREKHFDCVIRSKELEVLLAQARVDESRHAADGERRIATVAETQNQQLRLQMEEMQNSQARLMDKLITCCKEPTGERTQKLFAFLREELERRGTKVLDMMPPATPDLSGVD
;
A
#
# COMPACT_ATOMS: atom_id res chain seq x y z
N MET A 1 -55.59 -56.80 24.84
CA MET A 1 -55.66 -55.62 25.74
C MET A 1 -54.74 -54.56 25.12
N ALA A 2 -55.19 -53.37 24.71
CA ALA A 2 -56.02 -52.35 25.39
C ALA A 2 -55.18 -51.52 26.41
N THR A 3 -55.23 -50.18 26.48
CA THR A 3 -56.10 -49.21 25.77
C THR A 3 -55.58 -47.74 25.81
N THR A 4 -55.54 -47.08 24.65
CA THR A 4 -56.06 -45.71 24.31
C THR A 4 -55.94 -44.46 25.24
N SER A 5 -55.38 -43.38 24.65
CA SER A 5 -56.00 -42.03 24.49
C SER A 5 -56.10 -41.07 25.73
N THR A 6 -56.44 -39.76 25.65
CA THR A 6 -57.05 -38.93 24.56
C THR A 6 -56.79 -37.40 24.72
N ALA A 7 -56.65 -36.65 23.60
CA ALA A 7 -57.09 -35.26 23.26
C ALA A 7 -56.98 -34.07 24.30
N THR A 8 -57.19 -32.77 23.97
CA THR A 8 -57.89 -32.09 22.84
C THR A 8 -57.34 -30.67 22.56
N ALA A 9 -57.56 -30.13 21.34
CA ALA A 9 -57.40 -28.70 20.96
C ALA A 9 -58.74 -27.92 21.01
N PRO A 10 -58.79 -26.61 20.66
CA PRO A 10 -59.02 -26.15 19.26
C PRO A 10 -58.00 -25.07 18.80
N ASN A 11 -57.73 -24.77 17.50
CA ASN A 11 -58.56 -24.52 16.29
C ASN A 11 -59.21 -23.10 16.32
N ALA A 12 -59.27 -22.27 15.27
CA ALA A 12 -59.14 -22.44 13.80
C ALA A 12 -58.60 -21.12 13.10
N HIS A 13 -58.63 -20.81 11.79
CA HIS A 13 -59.13 -21.43 10.53
C HIS A 13 -58.53 -20.72 9.26
N THR A 14 -58.44 -21.42 8.10
CA THR A 14 -58.69 -21.01 6.65
C THR A 14 -58.32 -19.62 6.07
N GLN A 15 -58.06 -19.36 4.75
CA GLN A 15 -57.93 -20.06 3.42
C GLN A 15 -57.28 -19.02 2.42
N ASN A 16 -57.00 -19.15 1.10
CA ASN A 16 -57.05 -20.09 -0.06
C ASN A 16 -55.89 -19.67 -1.04
N HIS A 17 -55.43 -20.30 -2.15
CA HIS A 17 -55.82 -21.39 -3.08
C HIS A 17 -56.22 -20.91 -4.51
N LEU A 18 -55.88 -21.70 -5.55
CA LEU A 18 -56.00 -21.48 -7.03
C LEU A 18 -54.96 -20.51 -7.66
N ASP A 19 -54.41 -20.71 -8.87
CA ASP A 19 -54.20 -21.93 -9.70
C ASP A 19 -52.85 -21.78 -10.48
N THR A 20 -52.50 -22.17 -11.73
CA THR A 20 -53.14 -22.76 -12.94
C THR A 20 -52.09 -23.54 -13.78
N LYS A 21 -52.47 -24.31 -14.81
CA LYS A 21 -51.56 -25.07 -15.72
C LYS A 21 -52.13 -25.17 -17.16
N PRO A 22 -51.31 -25.17 -18.23
CA PRO A 22 -51.05 -26.38 -19.06
C PRO A 22 -49.59 -26.45 -19.60
N GLY A 23 -49.09 -27.46 -20.34
CA GLY A 23 -49.60 -28.79 -20.71
C GLY A 23 -48.86 -29.41 -21.93
N GLY A 24 -48.48 -30.70 -21.87
CA GLY A 24 -47.92 -31.50 -22.99
C GLY A 24 -46.39 -31.34 -23.27
N SER A 25 -45.71 -32.24 -24.00
CA SER A 25 -46.09 -33.59 -24.48
C SER A 25 -44.88 -34.48 -24.85
N LYS A 26 -45.13 -35.80 -24.92
CA LYS A 26 -44.25 -36.95 -25.23
C LYS A 26 -43.22 -36.79 -26.38
N ALA A 27 -42.07 -37.48 -26.27
CA ALA A 27 -41.65 -38.52 -27.25
C ALA A 27 -40.44 -39.37 -26.79
N ALA A 28 -40.51 -40.69 -26.99
CA ALA A 28 -39.38 -41.65 -27.04
C ALA A 28 -39.84 -42.95 -27.74
N PRO A 29 -39.03 -43.51 -28.65
CA PRO A 29 -38.45 -44.88 -28.52
C PRO A 29 -36.91 -44.85 -28.69
N SER A 30 -36.06 -45.78 -28.20
CA SER A 30 -36.01 -47.26 -28.30
C SER A 30 -35.54 -47.79 -29.69
N ALA A 31 -34.77 -48.88 -29.84
CA ALA A 31 -33.83 -49.57 -28.92
C ALA A 31 -32.97 -50.62 -29.68
N GLY A 32 -31.73 -50.87 -29.22
CA GLY A 32 -30.91 -52.06 -29.57
C GLY A 32 -30.11 -52.01 -30.90
N ALA A 33 -29.18 -52.93 -31.19
CA ALA A 33 -28.48 -53.89 -30.31
C ALA A 33 -27.20 -54.50 -30.95
N ARG A 34 -26.23 -54.89 -30.09
CA ARG A 34 -25.10 -55.84 -30.29
C ARG A 34 -23.92 -55.51 -31.24
N GLN A 35 -22.72 -55.56 -30.62
CA GLN A 35 -21.48 -56.26 -31.01
C GLN A 35 -21.05 -56.29 -32.49
N ASP A 36 -19.86 -55.72 -32.77
CA ASP A 36 -18.72 -56.54 -33.17
C ASP A 36 -17.37 -55.92 -32.73
N GLY A 37 -16.25 -56.62 -32.89
CA GLY A 37 -14.94 -56.27 -32.30
C GLY A 37 -13.91 -55.61 -33.23
N GLY A 38 -13.07 -54.72 -32.67
CA GLY A 38 -11.87 -54.18 -33.33
C GLY A 38 -11.28 -52.95 -32.60
N PRO A 39 -9.95 -52.83 -32.43
CA PRO A 39 -9.34 -51.67 -31.79
C PRO A 39 -9.19 -50.49 -32.78
N PRO A 40 -9.65 -49.26 -32.43
CA PRO A 40 -9.41 -48.08 -33.25
C PRO A 40 -7.94 -47.63 -33.16
N GLY A 41 -7.30 -47.43 -34.31
CA GLY A 41 -5.95 -46.84 -34.39
C GLY A 41 -5.94 -45.35 -34.02
N PRO A 42 -4.74 -44.76 -33.78
CA PRO A 42 -4.62 -43.36 -33.41
C PRO A 42 -5.02 -42.40 -34.56
N PRO A 43 -5.67 -41.25 -34.25
CA PRO A 43 -6.01 -40.25 -35.25
C PRO A 43 -4.76 -39.50 -35.78
N PRO A 44 -4.83 -38.91 -36.99
CA PRO A 44 -3.69 -38.25 -37.63
C PRO A 44 -3.24 -36.96 -36.95
N VAL A 45 -1.97 -36.61 -37.14
CA VAL A 45 -1.31 -35.43 -36.57
C VAL A 45 -1.84 -34.14 -37.21
N GLY A 46 -2.32 -33.20 -36.38
CA GLY A 46 -2.71 -31.85 -36.80
C GLY A 46 -1.51 -30.89 -36.95
N PRO A 47 -1.65 -29.78 -37.69
CA PRO A 47 -0.54 -28.89 -38.04
C PRO A 47 -0.01 -28.07 -36.86
N VAL A 48 1.30 -27.79 -36.89
CA VAL A 48 2.03 -27.04 -35.86
C VAL A 48 1.84 -25.51 -36.06
N PRO A 49 1.49 -24.74 -35.01
CA PRO A 49 1.43 -23.28 -35.10
C PRO A 49 2.84 -22.64 -35.09
N PRO A 50 3.07 -21.53 -35.80
CA PRO A 50 4.39 -20.93 -35.97
C PRO A 50 4.89 -20.14 -34.74
N THR A 51 6.21 -20.06 -34.59
CA THR A 51 6.88 -19.24 -33.57
C THR A 51 6.92 -17.75 -33.94
N PRO A 52 6.59 -16.83 -33.00
CA PRO A 52 6.81 -15.40 -33.20
C PRO A 52 8.30 -15.03 -33.06
N ALA A 53 8.74 -14.02 -33.81
CA ALA A 53 10.14 -13.64 -33.92
C ALA A 53 10.65 -12.74 -32.77
N LYS A 54 11.99 -12.64 -32.64
CA LYS A 54 12.66 -11.63 -31.81
C LYS A 54 12.38 -10.22 -32.33
N GLN A 55 12.15 -9.27 -31.43
CA GLN A 55 12.32 -7.84 -31.70
C GLN A 55 13.06 -7.18 -30.52
N ILE A 56 13.84 -6.13 -30.80
CA ILE A 56 14.89 -5.61 -29.90
C ILE A 56 14.71 -4.11 -29.68
N ASN A 57 14.88 -3.68 -28.42
CA ASN A 57 15.02 -2.31 -27.90
C ASN A 57 13.85 -1.32 -28.07
N GLY A 58 13.63 -0.57 -27.00
CA GLY A 58 12.73 0.59 -26.93
C GLY A 58 12.79 1.20 -25.52
N ALA A 59 13.71 2.13 -25.29
CA ALA A 59 13.92 2.73 -23.97
C ALA A 59 13.03 3.97 -23.76
N SER A 60 12.40 4.07 -22.59
CA SER A 60 11.70 5.26 -22.11
C SER A 60 12.08 5.52 -20.64
N LYS A 61 11.92 6.77 -20.18
CA LYS A 61 12.41 7.27 -18.88
C LYS A 61 11.27 7.80 -18.01
N SER A 62 11.59 7.97 -16.71
CA SER A 62 10.93 8.86 -15.74
C SER A 62 9.59 8.35 -15.15
N PRO A 63 9.19 8.87 -13.97
CA PRO A 63 10.02 9.09 -12.77
C PRO A 63 9.39 8.52 -11.49
N ALA A 64 10.14 8.50 -10.39
CA ALA A 64 9.62 8.14 -9.07
C ALA A 64 9.37 9.39 -8.19
N PRO A 65 8.33 9.41 -7.35
CA PRO A 65 8.23 10.31 -6.21
C PRO A 65 8.95 9.71 -4.99
N ALA A 66 9.69 10.53 -4.26
CA ALA A 66 10.23 10.16 -2.94
C ALA A 66 9.29 10.63 -1.82
N SER A 67 9.29 9.94 -0.68
CA SER A 67 8.82 10.47 0.59
C SER A 67 9.97 10.44 1.62
N THR A 68 9.92 11.34 2.60
CA THR A 68 11.01 11.61 3.54
C THR A 68 10.48 11.81 4.95
N HIS A 69 11.37 11.62 5.94
CA HIS A 69 11.23 11.95 7.36
C HIS A 69 10.19 11.17 8.20
N ALA A 70 10.73 10.38 9.12
CA ALA A 70 10.28 10.31 10.51
C ALA A 70 11.54 10.24 11.41
N THR A 71 11.46 10.72 12.64
CA THR A 71 12.62 10.95 13.53
C THR A 71 12.46 10.19 14.86
N ALA A 72 13.58 9.91 15.54
CA ALA A 72 13.66 9.18 16.82
C ALA A 72 13.05 9.98 18.02
N THR A 73 12.91 9.51 19.28
CA THR A 73 13.52 8.44 20.14
C THR A 73 12.64 8.32 21.44
N PRO A 74 13.01 7.78 22.64
CA PRO A 74 14.01 6.77 23.08
C PRO A 74 13.53 5.71 24.13
N GLY A 75 14.39 4.69 24.40
CA GLY A 75 14.52 3.99 25.70
C GLY A 75 13.70 2.69 25.91
N GLY A 76 14.18 1.63 26.57
CA GLY A 76 15.52 1.29 27.13
C GLY A 76 15.45 -0.11 27.80
N GLY A 77 16.53 -0.82 28.18
CA GLY A 77 17.98 -0.59 28.06
C GLY A 77 18.81 -1.69 28.76
N SER A 78 20.15 -1.66 28.60
CA SER A 78 21.17 -2.61 29.17
C SER A 78 21.12 -4.06 28.65
N THR A 79 22.20 -4.86 28.67
CA THR A 79 23.58 -4.71 29.24
C THR A 79 24.63 -5.05 28.17
N ALA A 80 25.86 -4.54 28.29
CA ALA A 80 26.91 -4.65 27.27
C ALA A 80 28.20 -5.35 27.74
N GLN A 81 28.95 -5.92 26.79
CA GLN A 81 30.42 -6.05 26.83
C GLN A 81 31.00 -5.54 25.50
N ASN A 82 32.31 -5.21 25.48
CA ASN A 82 32.80 -4.06 24.71
C ASN A 82 34.18 -4.29 24.04
N THR A 83 34.55 -3.36 23.15
CA THR A 83 35.87 -3.10 22.54
C THR A 83 36.17 -3.84 21.21
N PRO A 84 37.08 -3.32 20.35
CA PRO A 84 36.78 -2.15 19.50
C PRO A 84 37.30 -2.24 18.04
N GLY A 85 36.73 -1.51 17.07
CA GLY A 85 37.48 -1.30 15.79
C GLY A 85 36.79 -0.86 14.49
N LYS A 86 36.24 0.37 14.45
CA LYS A 86 36.47 1.33 13.33
C LYS A 86 36.51 0.83 11.87
N GLY A 87 35.40 0.96 11.12
CA GLY A 87 35.47 1.10 9.65
C GLY A 87 34.19 0.79 8.86
N LYS A 88 33.66 1.77 8.11
CA LYS A 88 32.66 1.51 7.04
C LYS A 88 33.39 0.90 5.82
N LYS A 89 33.01 -0.32 5.43
CA LYS A 89 33.20 -0.85 4.07
C LYS A 89 31.87 -1.37 3.52
N LYS A 90 31.82 -1.54 2.19
CA LYS A 90 30.71 -2.19 1.48
C LYS A 90 30.68 -3.68 1.84
N PRO A 91 29.57 -4.41 1.65
CA PRO A 91 29.63 -5.86 1.62
C PRO A 91 30.58 -6.28 0.49
N ASP A 92 31.68 -6.92 0.85
CA ASP A 92 32.58 -7.54 -0.12
C ASP A 92 31.91 -8.80 -0.72
N PRO A 93 32.35 -9.29 -1.89
CA PRO A 93 31.79 -10.50 -2.50
C PRO A 93 31.93 -11.72 -1.57
N PRO A 94 31.01 -12.70 -1.63
CA PRO A 94 31.16 -13.94 -0.88
C PRO A 94 32.48 -14.62 -1.25
N ASP A 95 33.25 -15.05 -0.24
CA ASP A 95 34.56 -15.63 -0.46
C ASP A 95 34.48 -16.89 -1.32
N VAL A 96 35.22 -16.87 -2.42
CA VAL A 96 35.29 -17.96 -3.38
C VAL A 96 35.88 -19.21 -2.71
N MET A 97 36.80 -19.07 -1.75
CA MET A 97 37.31 -20.24 -1.01
C MET A 97 36.23 -20.88 -0.14
N ALA A 98 35.45 -20.10 0.60
CA ALA A 98 34.33 -20.61 1.40
C ALA A 98 33.26 -21.31 0.52
N MET A 99 33.02 -20.80 -0.69
CA MET A 99 32.15 -21.48 -1.65
C MET A 99 32.77 -22.81 -2.12
N TYR A 100 34.06 -22.83 -2.49
CA TYR A 100 34.79 -24.05 -2.86
C TYR A 100 34.83 -25.09 -1.73
N GLU A 101 34.98 -24.67 -0.47
CA GLU A 101 34.90 -25.58 0.69
C GLU A 101 33.48 -26.14 0.87
N SER A 102 32.43 -25.32 0.71
CA SER A 102 31.05 -25.81 0.77
C SER A 102 30.72 -26.81 -0.36
N VAL A 103 31.23 -26.56 -1.56
CA VAL A 103 31.07 -27.45 -2.71
C VAL A 103 31.86 -28.75 -2.49
N LYS A 104 33.12 -28.65 -2.05
CA LYS A 104 33.96 -29.81 -1.70
C LYS A 104 33.35 -30.65 -0.58
N SER A 105 32.80 -30.02 0.46
CA SER A 105 32.13 -30.70 1.57
C SER A 105 30.81 -31.35 1.13
N ARG A 106 30.12 -30.80 0.11
CA ARG A 106 28.90 -31.40 -0.46
C ARG A 106 29.21 -32.54 -1.43
N ILE A 107 30.28 -32.43 -2.21
CA ILE A 107 30.83 -33.53 -3.01
C ILE A 107 31.21 -34.69 -2.09
N ALA A 108 32.03 -34.44 -1.06
CA ALA A 108 32.41 -35.48 -0.09
C ALA A 108 31.21 -36.12 0.64
N ALA A 109 30.14 -35.35 0.90
CA ALA A 109 28.91 -35.90 1.46
C ALA A 109 28.19 -36.83 0.48
N LEU A 110 28.02 -36.42 -0.78
CA LEU A 110 27.37 -37.23 -1.83
C LEU A 110 28.20 -38.47 -2.18
N GLU A 111 29.53 -38.35 -2.28
CA GLU A 111 30.45 -39.47 -2.45
C GLU A 111 30.34 -40.46 -1.28
N SER A 112 30.18 -39.96 -0.04
CA SER A 112 29.96 -40.84 1.13
C SER A 112 28.57 -41.50 1.14
N GLU A 113 27.54 -40.84 0.61
CA GLU A 113 26.17 -41.36 0.50
C GLU A 113 26.07 -42.44 -0.59
N GLU A 114 26.75 -42.24 -1.73
CA GLU A 114 26.86 -43.22 -2.82
C GLU A 114 27.67 -44.45 -2.40
N VAL A 115 28.82 -44.26 -1.74
CA VAL A 115 29.61 -45.37 -1.17
C VAL A 115 28.80 -46.12 -0.10
N HIS A 116 28.04 -45.43 0.76
CA HIS A 116 27.21 -46.08 1.77
C HIS A 116 26.07 -46.90 1.14
N GLY A 117 25.42 -46.38 0.09
CA GLY A 117 24.42 -47.13 -0.68
C GLY A 117 25.00 -48.38 -1.35
N GLU A 118 26.18 -48.27 -1.95
CA GLU A 118 26.89 -49.43 -2.48
C GLU A 118 27.29 -50.44 -1.38
N GLU A 119 27.71 -49.97 -0.20
CA GLU A 119 28.02 -50.84 0.93
C GLU A 119 26.78 -51.55 1.49
N GLU A 120 25.63 -50.89 1.56
CA GLU A 120 24.37 -51.53 1.95
C GLU A 120 23.92 -52.58 0.90
N GLU A 121 24.02 -52.31 -0.40
CA GLU A 121 23.69 -53.30 -1.44
C GLU A 121 24.66 -54.50 -1.43
N LYS A 122 25.97 -54.25 -1.26
CA LYS A 122 26.98 -55.31 -1.08
C LYS A 122 26.72 -56.13 0.19
N LYS A 123 26.33 -55.49 1.29
CA LYS A 123 25.98 -56.16 2.54
C LYS A 123 24.71 -57.00 2.40
N ILE A 124 23.65 -56.49 1.77
CA ILE A 124 22.41 -57.23 1.51
C ILE A 124 22.68 -58.47 0.63
N THR A 125 23.51 -58.31 -0.41
CA THR A 125 23.87 -59.44 -1.29
C THR A 125 24.82 -60.45 -0.62
N GLU A 126 25.72 -60.01 0.26
CA GLU A 126 26.54 -60.92 1.08
C GLU A 126 25.70 -61.65 2.15
N GLU A 127 24.79 -60.95 2.83
CA GLU A 127 23.89 -61.51 3.83
C GLU A 127 22.94 -62.55 3.21
N ALA A 128 22.39 -62.27 2.03
CA ALA A 128 21.63 -63.25 1.25
C ALA A 128 22.49 -64.48 0.87
N ARG A 129 23.75 -64.28 0.47
CA ARG A 129 24.68 -65.36 0.10
C ARG A 129 25.09 -66.22 1.30
N ASN A 130 25.43 -65.59 2.43
CA ASN A 130 25.76 -66.29 3.67
C ASN A 130 24.53 -67.00 4.25
N SER A 131 23.32 -66.44 4.14
CA SER A 131 22.08 -67.10 4.55
C SER A 131 21.77 -68.39 3.77
N ILE A 132 22.32 -68.58 2.56
CA ILE A 132 22.06 -69.77 1.72
C ILE A 132 23.18 -70.82 1.92
N LYS A 133 24.40 -70.37 2.23
CA LYS A 133 25.64 -71.16 2.21
C LYS A 133 25.59 -72.46 3.04
N ASP A 134 24.97 -72.42 4.21
CA ASP A 134 24.91 -73.54 5.16
C ASP A 134 23.49 -74.14 5.29
N GLN A 135 22.56 -73.80 4.38
CA GLN A 135 21.19 -74.33 4.39
C GLN A 135 21.05 -75.60 3.53
N THR A 136 20.21 -76.53 3.97
CA THR A 136 19.87 -77.72 3.19
C THR A 136 18.94 -77.36 2.02
N GLU A 137 18.98 -78.12 0.93
CA GLU A 137 18.18 -77.87 -0.26
C GLU A 137 16.67 -77.76 0.03
N SER A 138 16.16 -78.57 0.96
CA SER A 138 14.77 -78.50 1.44
C SER A 138 14.45 -77.17 2.17
N ALA A 139 15.37 -76.66 3.00
CA ALA A 139 15.21 -75.36 3.65
C ALA A 139 15.26 -74.20 2.65
N ILE A 140 16.11 -74.30 1.61
CA ILE A 140 16.19 -73.32 0.52
C ILE A 140 14.90 -73.32 -0.30
N GLN A 141 14.35 -74.49 -0.63
CA GLN A 141 13.05 -74.62 -1.32
C GLN A 141 11.90 -74.03 -0.50
N GLN A 142 11.85 -74.30 0.81
CA GLN A 142 10.86 -73.72 1.71
C GLN A 142 10.98 -72.18 1.76
N LYS A 143 12.20 -71.66 1.93
CA LYS A 143 12.46 -70.21 1.97
C LYS A 143 12.13 -69.52 0.65
N TYR A 144 12.30 -70.19 -0.49
CA TYR A 144 11.86 -69.69 -1.80
C TYR A 144 10.33 -69.61 -1.91
N ILE A 145 9.61 -70.62 -1.42
CA ILE A 145 8.13 -70.63 -1.39
C ILE A 145 7.61 -69.50 -0.49
N GLU A 146 8.25 -69.28 0.67
CA GLU A 146 7.93 -68.19 1.59
C GLU A 146 8.18 -66.80 0.96
N LEU A 147 9.36 -66.56 0.37
CA LEU A 147 9.65 -65.32 -0.36
C LEU A 147 8.66 -65.08 -1.52
N PHE A 148 8.30 -66.13 -2.26
CA PHE A 148 7.33 -66.00 -3.36
C PHE A 148 5.92 -65.66 -2.83
N ALA A 149 5.50 -66.30 -1.74
CA ALA A 149 4.23 -65.99 -1.08
C ALA A 149 4.20 -64.56 -0.50
N GLU A 150 5.31 -64.10 0.08
CA GLU A 150 5.47 -62.73 0.60
C GLU A 150 5.53 -61.70 -0.53
N MET A 151 6.27 -61.93 -1.61
CA MET A 151 6.24 -61.09 -2.81
C MET A 151 4.81 -60.95 -3.34
N LYS A 152 4.04 -62.06 -3.41
CA LYS A 152 2.62 -62.01 -3.78
C LYS A 152 1.71 -61.39 -2.70
N ARG A 153 2.14 -61.31 -1.44
CA ARG A 153 1.48 -60.55 -0.36
C ARG A 153 1.68 -59.04 -0.60
N LEU A 154 2.93 -58.62 -0.79
CA LEU A 154 3.37 -57.25 -1.03
C LEU A 154 2.79 -56.68 -2.34
N GLU A 155 2.76 -57.43 -3.44
CA GLU A 155 2.09 -57.03 -4.69
C GLU A 155 0.63 -56.56 -4.45
N ARG A 156 -0.10 -57.32 -3.63
CA ARG A 156 -1.50 -57.03 -3.28
C ARG A 156 -1.63 -55.87 -2.30
N GLU A 157 -0.71 -55.71 -1.35
CA GLU A 157 -0.72 -54.56 -0.42
C GLU A 157 -0.37 -53.26 -1.15
N HIS A 158 0.66 -53.27 -1.98
CA HIS A 158 1.05 -52.12 -2.80
C HIS A 158 -0.04 -51.74 -3.82
N ALA A 159 -0.83 -52.70 -4.32
CA ALA A 159 -2.02 -52.42 -5.12
C ALA A 159 -3.16 -51.76 -4.31
N LYS A 160 -3.43 -52.22 -3.08
CA LYS A 160 -4.39 -51.57 -2.16
C LYS A 160 -3.93 -50.15 -1.80
N GLU A 161 -2.64 -49.96 -1.56
CA GLU A 161 -2.05 -48.67 -1.23
C GLU A 161 -2.13 -47.67 -2.39
N ARG A 162 -1.82 -48.08 -3.63
CA ARG A 162 -2.06 -47.26 -4.83
C ARG A 162 -3.53 -46.85 -4.96
N GLN A 163 -4.47 -47.73 -4.61
CA GLN A 163 -5.89 -47.40 -4.59
C GLN A 163 -6.24 -46.42 -3.44
N LYS A 164 -5.64 -46.58 -2.26
CA LYS A 164 -5.79 -45.66 -1.12
C LYS A 164 -5.27 -44.26 -1.47
N LEU A 165 -4.02 -44.14 -1.93
CA LEU A 165 -3.40 -42.89 -2.39
C LEU A 165 -4.24 -42.18 -3.46
N THR A 166 -4.87 -42.93 -4.35
CA THR A 166 -5.78 -42.36 -5.37
C THR A 166 -7.03 -41.74 -4.71
N LYS A 167 -7.68 -42.45 -3.78
CA LYS A 167 -8.84 -41.94 -3.02
C LYS A 167 -8.46 -40.72 -2.16
N ASP A 168 -7.33 -40.77 -1.47
CA ASP A 168 -6.85 -39.71 -0.58
C ASP A 168 -6.53 -38.44 -1.38
N LYS A 169 -5.90 -38.58 -2.56
CA LYS A 169 -5.67 -37.49 -3.53
C LYS A 169 -6.97 -36.86 -4.02
N ASP A 170 -7.98 -37.66 -4.36
CA ASP A 170 -9.26 -37.14 -4.86
C ASP A 170 -10.08 -36.48 -3.73
N ALA A 171 -9.99 -37.00 -2.49
CA ALA A 171 -10.53 -36.36 -1.29
C ALA A 171 -9.84 -35.01 -1.00
N ALA A 172 -8.51 -34.95 -1.06
CA ALA A 172 -7.74 -33.72 -0.91
C ALA A 172 -8.10 -32.68 -2.00
N LYS A 173 -8.26 -33.11 -3.26
CA LYS A 173 -8.72 -32.26 -4.36
C LYS A 173 -10.13 -31.70 -4.12
N SER A 174 -11.03 -32.50 -3.55
CA SER A 174 -12.38 -32.07 -3.15
C SER A 174 -12.34 -31.05 -2.00
N GLN A 175 -11.51 -31.28 -0.97
CA GLN A 175 -11.30 -30.32 0.12
C GLN A 175 -10.69 -29.01 -0.37
N LEU A 176 -9.65 -29.05 -1.20
CA LEU A 176 -9.03 -27.87 -1.82
C LEU A 176 -10.04 -27.06 -2.65
N THR A 177 -10.92 -27.74 -3.39
CA THR A 177 -11.99 -27.09 -4.16
C THR A 177 -12.97 -26.34 -3.25
N LYS A 178 -13.38 -26.96 -2.13
CA LYS A 178 -14.24 -26.30 -1.11
C LYS A 178 -13.53 -25.13 -0.41
N ALA A 179 -12.25 -25.30 -0.06
CA ALA A 179 -11.43 -24.25 0.55
C ALA A 179 -11.29 -23.02 -0.38
N ASN A 180 -11.03 -23.25 -1.68
CA ASN A 180 -10.98 -22.18 -2.68
C ASN A 180 -12.33 -21.46 -2.84
N GLN A 181 -13.46 -22.19 -2.85
CA GLN A 181 -14.79 -21.58 -2.85
C GLN A 181 -15.06 -20.74 -1.59
N GLY A 182 -14.61 -21.20 -0.43
CA GLY A 182 -14.65 -20.44 0.83
C GLY A 182 -13.82 -19.16 0.76
N ARG A 183 -12.58 -19.26 0.27
CA ARG A 183 -11.69 -18.12 0.04
C ARG A 183 -12.32 -17.07 -0.88
N THR A 184 -12.89 -17.46 -2.02
CA THR A 184 -13.54 -16.50 -2.94
C THR A 184 -14.71 -15.77 -2.27
N LYS A 185 -15.51 -16.46 -1.44
CA LYS A 185 -16.59 -15.82 -0.67
C LYS A 185 -16.07 -14.81 0.35
N LEU A 186 -15.02 -15.16 1.10
CA LEU A 186 -14.38 -14.26 2.06
C LEU A 186 -13.72 -13.06 1.38
N GLU A 187 -13.08 -13.26 0.22
CA GLU A 187 -12.47 -12.16 -0.55
C GLU A 187 -13.53 -11.20 -1.12
N ASN A 188 -14.66 -11.72 -1.60
CA ASN A 188 -15.79 -10.91 -2.02
C ASN A 188 -16.38 -10.11 -0.85
N LEU A 189 -16.63 -10.75 0.30
CA LEU A 189 -17.15 -10.09 1.49
C LEU A 189 -16.17 -9.02 2.03
N ALA A 190 -14.86 -9.27 1.97
CA ALA A 190 -13.85 -8.27 2.33
C ALA A 190 -13.83 -7.07 1.37
N ARG A 191 -14.01 -7.30 0.05
CA ARG A 191 -14.16 -6.22 -0.95
C ARG A 191 -15.44 -5.41 -0.73
N GLU A 192 -16.53 -6.07 -0.36
CA GLU A 192 -17.82 -5.45 -0.04
C GLU A 192 -17.74 -4.60 1.24
N LEU A 193 -17.24 -5.16 2.34
CA LEU A 193 -16.96 -4.42 3.59
C LEU A 193 -16.01 -3.24 3.39
N GLN A 194 -15.00 -3.35 2.51
CA GLN A 194 -14.13 -2.23 2.15
C GLN A 194 -14.85 -1.15 1.32
N LYS A 195 -15.81 -1.53 0.48
CA LYS A 195 -16.65 -0.59 -0.30
C LYS A 195 -17.60 0.16 0.63
N ASP A 196 -18.24 -0.54 1.55
CA ASP A 196 -19.16 0.05 2.52
C ASP A 196 -18.43 0.92 3.56
N ASN A 197 -17.23 0.54 4.01
CA ASN A 197 -16.40 1.41 4.85
C ASN A 197 -15.96 2.70 4.13
N ARG A 198 -15.71 2.66 2.81
CA ARG A 198 -15.47 3.89 2.03
C ARG A 198 -16.75 4.73 1.96
N LYS A 199 -17.88 4.09 1.61
CA LYS A 199 -19.18 4.76 1.53
C LYS A 199 -19.54 5.43 2.86
N LEU A 200 -19.44 4.75 4.00
CA LEU A 200 -19.71 5.31 5.34
C LEU A 200 -18.78 6.49 5.68
N ARG A 201 -17.51 6.46 5.25
CA ARG A 201 -16.60 7.60 5.41
C ARG A 201 -16.98 8.78 4.52
N ASP A 202 -17.43 8.53 3.29
CA ASP A 202 -17.79 9.59 2.35
C ASP A 202 -19.19 10.18 2.65
N ASP A 203 -20.14 9.36 3.09
CA ASP A 203 -21.43 9.78 3.65
C ASP A 203 -21.22 10.55 4.98
N GLY A 204 -20.28 10.11 5.82
CA GLY A 204 -19.87 10.84 7.02
C GLY A 204 -19.25 12.21 6.73
N LYS A 205 -18.41 12.33 5.70
CA LYS A 205 -17.91 13.64 5.22
C LYS A 205 -19.03 14.53 4.69
N ARG A 206 -19.98 13.97 3.93
CA ARG A 206 -21.14 14.72 3.41
C ARG A 206 -22.00 15.27 4.55
N LEU A 207 -22.24 14.46 5.59
CA LEU A 207 -22.97 14.90 6.78
C LEU A 207 -22.18 15.95 7.57
N ALA A 208 -20.86 15.79 7.72
CA ALA A 208 -20.01 16.79 8.37
C ALA A 208 -20.03 18.13 7.63
N GLY A 209 -19.87 18.12 6.30
CA GLY A 209 -19.97 19.34 5.47
C GLY A 209 -21.35 20.00 5.55
N SER A 210 -22.43 19.22 5.54
CA SER A 210 -23.78 19.77 5.72
C SER A 210 -24.02 20.36 7.12
N ILE A 211 -23.35 19.84 8.15
CA ILE A 211 -23.34 20.45 9.49
C ILE A 211 -22.49 21.72 9.51
N GLU A 212 -21.37 21.75 8.80
CA GLU A 212 -20.49 22.93 8.65
C GLU A 212 -21.21 24.07 7.91
N GLU A 213 -21.88 23.79 6.79
CA GLU A 213 -22.76 24.72 6.06
C GLU A 213 -23.82 25.35 6.98
N VAL A 214 -24.51 24.53 7.79
CA VAL A 214 -25.52 25.03 8.76
C VAL A 214 -24.88 25.84 9.89
N GLN A 215 -23.66 25.51 10.32
CA GLN A 215 -22.91 26.31 11.29
C GLN A 215 -22.46 27.66 10.71
N GLU A 216 -22.06 27.70 9.43
CA GLU A 216 -21.75 28.95 8.73
C GLU A 216 -23.00 29.83 8.54
N GLU A 217 -24.15 29.26 8.16
CA GLU A 217 -25.41 30.00 8.09
C GLU A 217 -25.82 30.57 9.46
N LEU A 218 -25.71 29.79 10.53
CA LEU A 218 -25.98 30.24 11.89
C LEU A 218 -24.99 31.33 12.34
N ALA A 219 -23.70 31.21 12.02
CA ALA A 219 -22.68 32.22 12.31
C ALA A 219 -22.92 33.52 11.52
N HIS A 220 -23.34 33.41 10.27
CA HIS A 220 -23.73 34.53 9.42
C HIS A 220 -24.96 35.25 9.99
N MET A 221 -26.02 34.51 10.34
CA MET A 221 -27.21 35.09 10.99
C MET A 221 -26.89 35.73 12.34
N LYS A 222 -26.07 35.08 13.18
CA LYS A 222 -25.58 35.64 14.45
C LYS A 222 -24.85 36.96 14.22
N THR A 223 -23.92 37.00 13.26
CA THR A 223 -23.20 38.23 12.88
C THR A 223 -24.15 39.30 12.31
N GLN A 224 -25.18 38.92 11.55
CA GLN A 224 -26.18 39.86 11.04
C GLN A 224 -27.03 40.46 12.18
N VAL A 225 -27.40 39.66 13.18
CA VAL A 225 -28.08 40.12 14.40
C VAL A 225 -27.17 41.02 15.23
N GLU A 226 -25.91 40.64 15.43
CA GLU A 226 -24.91 41.45 16.16
C GLU A 226 -24.63 42.79 15.47
N ARG A 227 -24.57 42.85 14.14
CA ARG A 227 -24.51 44.11 13.39
C ARG A 227 -25.75 44.97 13.62
N ARG A 228 -26.95 44.37 13.66
CA ARG A 228 -28.21 45.10 13.94
C ARG A 228 -28.27 45.62 15.38
N THR A 229 -27.91 44.82 16.38
CA THR A 229 -27.90 45.25 17.79
C THR A 229 -26.78 46.28 18.04
N ALA A 230 -25.59 46.12 17.47
CA ALA A 230 -24.52 47.11 17.53
C ALA A 230 -24.89 48.44 16.84
N ALA A 231 -25.63 48.40 15.73
CA ALA A 231 -26.15 49.61 15.07
C ALA A 231 -27.21 50.33 15.94
N LEU A 232 -28.06 49.58 16.65
CA LEU A 232 -29.01 50.14 17.62
C LEU A 232 -28.28 50.72 18.86
N MET A 233 -27.23 50.07 19.36
CA MET A 233 -26.38 50.60 20.43
C MET A 233 -25.64 51.87 20.00
N ARG A 234 -25.07 51.91 18.78
CA ARG A 234 -24.44 53.11 18.22
C ARG A 234 -25.41 54.26 17.97
N ARG A 235 -26.71 53.98 17.74
CA ARG A 235 -27.77 54.99 17.73
C ARG A 235 -28.18 55.49 19.13
N ARG A 236 -27.68 54.86 20.20
CA ARG A 236 -27.99 55.17 21.60
C ARG A 236 -26.81 55.83 22.36
N ASP A 237 -25.60 55.84 21.80
CA ASP A 237 -24.44 56.58 22.33
C ASP A 237 -24.19 57.85 21.49
N PRO A 238 -24.51 59.07 21.99
CA PRO A 238 -24.32 60.32 21.24
C PRO A 238 -22.85 60.74 21.07
N SER A 239 -21.91 60.08 21.75
CA SER A 239 -20.62 60.70 22.13
C SER A 239 -19.47 60.51 21.14
N ARG A 240 -19.73 59.94 19.94
CA ARG A 240 -18.69 59.53 18.98
C ARG A 240 -19.01 59.87 17.51
N LEU A 241 -19.66 61.01 17.25
CA LEU A 241 -19.95 61.47 15.88
C LEU A 241 -19.26 62.81 15.56
N ALA A 242 -18.41 62.80 14.54
CA ALA A 242 -18.04 64.02 13.81
C ALA A 242 -19.19 64.42 12.85
N PRO A 243 -19.36 65.72 12.52
CA PRO A 243 -20.67 66.26 12.11
C PRO A 243 -21.38 65.59 10.92
N ASN A 244 -20.64 65.08 9.94
CA ASN A 244 -21.20 64.55 8.68
C ASN A 244 -21.04 63.02 8.48
N GLY A 245 -20.56 62.28 9.49
CA GLY A 245 -20.67 60.80 9.51
C GLY A 245 -19.99 60.01 8.36
N GLN A 246 -18.95 60.55 7.73
CA GLN A 246 -18.23 59.90 6.61
C GLN A 246 -16.73 59.69 6.92
N ALA A 247 -16.17 58.60 6.39
CA ALA A 247 -14.75 58.28 6.49
C ALA A 247 -13.89 59.14 5.54
N PRO A 248 -12.59 59.35 5.83
CA PRO A 248 -11.69 60.09 4.93
C PRO A 248 -11.59 59.42 3.55
N SER A 249 -11.83 60.21 2.51
CA SER A 249 -11.94 59.75 1.11
C SER A 249 -10.60 59.52 0.39
N ASP A 250 -9.50 59.93 1.02
CA ASP A 250 -8.14 59.83 0.51
C ASP A 250 -7.29 58.96 1.42
N LEU A 251 -6.26 58.34 0.86
CA LEU A 251 -5.21 57.61 1.56
C LEU A 251 -3.84 57.91 0.95
N VAL A 252 -2.76 57.61 1.66
CA VAL A 252 -1.37 57.70 1.21
C VAL A 252 -0.80 56.29 1.06
N VAL A 253 -0.39 55.91 -0.15
CA VAL A 253 0.38 54.69 -0.41
C VAL A 253 1.85 55.01 -0.68
N LYS A 254 2.72 54.05 -0.37
CA LYS A 254 4.15 54.07 -0.67
C LYS A 254 4.43 53.07 -1.81
N VAL A 255 4.86 53.56 -2.97
CA VAL A 255 5.28 52.69 -4.09
C VAL A 255 6.80 52.50 -4.05
N VAL A 256 7.26 51.27 -4.14
CA VAL A 256 8.66 50.86 -3.95
C VAL A 256 9.14 50.01 -5.12
N CYS A 257 10.25 50.42 -5.76
CA CYS A 257 11.03 49.55 -6.63
C CYS A 257 12.45 49.43 -6.05
N LYS A 258 12.79 48.23 -5.55
CA LYS A 258 13.96 47.93 -4.71
C LYS A 258 15.30 48.51 -5.20
N TYR A 259 15.47 48.69 -6.51
CA TYR A 259 16.72 49.15 -7.13
C TYR A 259 16.60 50.48 -7.89
N ARG A 260 15.46 51.20 -7.81
CA ARG A 260 15.30 52.56 -8.36
C ARG A 260 14.87 53.61 -7.34
N ALA A 261 13.73 53.42 -6.67
CA ALA A 261 13.13 54.49 -5.85
C ALA A 261 12.07 53.99 -4.86
N GLU A 262 11.74 54.84 -3.89
CA GLU A 262 10.53 54.77 -3.07
C GLU A 262 9.81 56.14 -3.15
N LEU A 263 8.51 56.16 -3.42
CA LEU A 263 7.72 57.40 -3.55
C LEU A 263 6.35 57.26 -2.87
N PHE A 264 5.93 58.29 -2.17
CA PHE A 264 4.62 58.38 -1.55
C PHE A 264 3.62 59.10 -2.48
N PHE A 265 2.39 58.59 -2.55
CA PHE A 265 1.31 59.17 -3.35
C PHE A 265 0.03 59.25 -2.52
N LYS A 266 -0.54 60.45 -2.41
CA LYS A 266 -1.89 60.64 -1.91
C LYS A 266 -2.88 60.37 -3.05
N ILE A 267 -3.77 59.39 -2.87
CA ILE A 267 -4.77 58.99 -3.86
C ILE A 267 -6.15 58.89 -3.21
N SER A 268 -7.21 59.14 -3.97
CA SER A 268 -8.57 58.94 -3.48
C SER A 268 -8.99 57.47 -3.62
N ARG A 269 -9.66 56.93 -2.60
CA ARG A 269 -10.13 55.53 -2.51
C ARG A 269 -10.92 55.05 -3.74
N LYS A 270 -11.54 55.97 -4.47
CA LYS A 270 -12.39 55.72 -5.65
C LYS A 270 -11.71 55.97 -7.01
N THR A 271 -10.41 56.28 -7.02
CA THR A 271 -9.66 56.55 -8.26
C THR A 271 -8.92 55.30 -8.71
N LYS A 272 -9.02 54.93 -9.99
CA LYS A 272 -8.33 53.77 -10.57
C LYS A 272 -6.80 53.87 -10.44
N LEU A 273 -6.16 52.74 -10.12
CA LEU A 273 -4.71 52.63 -9.90
C LEU A 273 -3.87 52.89 -11.17
N SER A 274 -4.43 52.77 -12.37
CA SER A 274 -3.82 53.22 -13.64
C SER A 274 -3.19 54.61 -13.55
N ARG A 275 -3.85 55.58 -12.89
CA ARG A 275 -3.32 56.93 -12.73
C ARG A 275 -2.09 56.99 -11.80
N LEU A 276 -2.01 56.10 -10.82
CA LEU A 276 -0.82 55.92 -9.97
C LEU A 276 0.30 55.26 -10.78
N PHE A 277 -0.01 54.23 -11.55
CA PHE A 277 0.97 53.46 -12.33
C PHE A 277 1.61 54.26 -13.46
N SER A 278 0.85 55.04 -14.23
CA SER A 278 1.42 55.98 -15.20
C SER A 278 2.31 57.01 -14.51
N ALA A 279 1.82 57.66 -13.44
CA ALA A 279 2.60 58.66 -12.69
C ALA A 279 3.86 58.09 -12.00
N TRP A 280 3.93 56.78 -11.78
CA TRP A 280 5.15 56.07 -11.39
C TRP A 280 6.08 55.86 -12.59
N THR A 281 5.61 55.21 -13.66
CA THR A 281 6.41 54.86 -14.83
C THR A 281 6.99 56.10 -15.52
N ASP A 282 6.20 57.17 -15.69
CA ASP A 282 6.65 58.45 -16.26
C ASP A 282 7.80 59.07 -15.46
N ARG A 283 7.77 58.93 -14.12
CA ARG A 283 8.84 59.39 -13.23
C ARG A 283 10.10 58.51 -13.31
N MET A 284 9.95 57.19 -13.45
CA MET A 284 11.10 56.29 -13.64
C MET A 284 11.78 56.54 -14.99
N ALA A 285 11.00 56.71 -16.06
CA ALA A 285 11.50 57.08 -17.39
C ALA A 285 12.24 58.43 -17.38
N SER A 286 11.63 59.46 -16.78
CA SER A 286 12.26 60.78 -16.65
C SER A 286 13.54 60.75 -15.79
N ALA A 287 13.60 59.89 -14.77
CA ALA A 287 14.78 59.73 -13.93
C ALA A 287 15.95 59.05 -14.65
N GLU A 288 15.67 58.11 -15.56
CA GLU A 288 16.71 57.45 -16.37
C GLU A 288 17.27 58.37 -17.47
N GLU A 289 16.42 59.18 -18.13
CA GLU A 289 16.94 60.25 -19.01
C GLU A 289 17.82 61.25 -18.24
N ALA A 290 17.49 61.54 -16.98
CA ALA A 290 18.26 62.44 -16.13
C ALA A 290 19.63 61.86 -15.72
N THR A 291 19.74 60.55 -15.44
CA THR A 291 21.04 59.92 -15.12
C THR A 291 21.91 59.75 -16.36
N LEU A 292 21.33 59.32 -17.49
CA LEU A 292 22.05 59.21 -18.77
C LEU A 292 22.61 60.56 -19.23
N SER A 293 21.81 61.64 -19.14
CA SER A 293 22.23 62.99 -19.57
C SER A 293 23.22 63.68 -18.62
N GLN A 294 23.34 63.23 -17.35
CA GLN A 294 24.45 63.63 -16.48
C GLN A 294 25.76 62.92 -16.86
N GLN A 295 25.71 61.67 -17.33
CA GLN A 295 26.90 60.88 -17.64
C GLN A 295 27.70 61.43 -18.83
N GLU A 296 27.05 62.03 -19.83
CA GLU A 296 27.75 62.64 -20.97
C GLU A 296 28.48 63.96 -20.64
N LYS A 297 28.05 64.70 -19.61
CA LYS A 297 28.68 65.98 -19.23
C LYS A 297 29.95 65.83 -18.38
N GLY A 298 30.38 64.60 -18.09
CA GLY A 298 31.52 64.29 -17.21
C GLY A 298 32.89 64.19 -17.89
N LYS A 299 33.01 64.34 -19.23
CA LYS A 299 34.29 64.27 -19.95
C LYS A 299 34.57 65.59 -20.70
N GLY A 300 35.65 66.26 -20.31
CA GLY A 300 36.01 67.60 -20.78
C GLY A 300 36.71 67.65 -22.15
N PRO A 301 36.94 68.87 -22.69
CA PRO A 301 37.51 69.07 -24.00
C PRO A 301 39.05 68.94 -23.99
N VAL A 302 39.57 67.91 -24.65
CA VAL A 302 40.92 67.93 -25.25
C VAL A 302 40.73 68.03 -26.77
N VAL A 303 41.44 68.96 -27.39
CA VAL A 303 41.24 69.32 -28.81
C VAL A 303 42.11 68.47 -29.72
N THR A 304 41.46 67.77 -30.66
CA THR A 304 42.01 67.46 -31.99
C THR A 304 40.89 67.55 -33.03
N SER A 305 41.16 68.23 -34.14
CA SER A 305 40.18 68.47 -35.22
C SER A 305 40.56 67.72 -36.49
N VAL A 306 39.57 67.12 -37.17
CA VAL A 306 39.52 66.97 -38.64
C VAL A 306 38.03 67.06 -39.09
N ASP A 307 37.78 67.69 -40.22
CA ASP A 307 36.46 67.87 -40.89
C ASP A 307 35.61 66.61 -41.10
N GLY A 308 34.28 66.77 -41.23
CA GLY A 308 33.44 65.61 -41.61
C GLY A 308 31.91 65.67 -41.78
N LYS A 309 31.27 66.82 -42.11
CA LYS A 309 29.82 66.94 -42.50
C LYS A 309 28.74 66.52 -41.48
N GLU A 310 27.60 67.22 -41.55
CA GLU A 310 26.42 66.96 -40.73
C GLU A 310 25.66 65.68 -41.13
N ALA A 311 25.21 64.93 -40.12
CA ALA A 311 24.04 64.06 -40.20
C ALA A 311 23.19 64.25 -38.93
N LYS A 312 21.87 64.44 -39.07
CA LYS A 312 20.98 64.70 -37.92
C LYS A 312 21.03 63.54 -36.92
N GLY A 313 21.57 63.80 -35.73
CA GLY A 313 21.56 62.85 -34.62
C GLY A 313 20.14 62.50 -34.20
N LYS A 314 19.71 61.27 -34.51
CA LYS A 314 18.46 60.71 -34.01
C LYS A 314 18.67 60.38 -32.53
N LYS A 315 17.92 61.02 -31.61
CA LYS A 315 17.97 60.68 -30.18
C LYS A 315 17.74 59.18 -30.03
N ARG A 316 18.56 58.54 -29.19
CA ARG A 316 18.38 57.15 -28.76
C ARG A 316 17.32 57.14 -27.67
N GLU A 317 16.08 56.86 -28.03
CA GLU A 317 15.00 56.69 -27.05
C GLU A 317 15.37 55.54 -26.09
N PRO A 318 15.17 55.69 -24.77
CA PRO A 318 15.37 54.59 -23.82
C PRO A 318 14.33 53.49 -24.07
N PRO A 319 14.64 52.22 -23.75
CA PRO A 319 13.67 51.13 -23.87
C PRO A 319 12.46 51.38 -22.95
N PRO A 320 11.24 50.98 -23.37
CA PRO A 320 10.03 51.21 -22.59
C PRO A 320 10.02 50.39 -21.29
N MET A 321 10.39 51.03 -20.18
CA MET A 321 10.31 50.46 -18.83
C MET A 321 8.90 49.92 -18.55
N THR A 322 8.81 48.62 -18.31
CA THR A 322 7.56 47.92 -18.01
C THR A 322 7.62 47.42 -16.57
N PHE A 323 6.62 47.80 -15.76
CA PHE A 323 6.52 47.44 -14.34
C PHE A 323 5.28 46.58 -14.08
N LEU A 324 5.45 45.54 -13.27
CA LEU A 324 4.37 44.80 -12.61
C LEU A 324 4.18 45.36 -11.20
N PHE A 325 2.95 45.74 -10.83
CA PHE A 325 2.62 46.30 -9.53
C PHE A 325 1.93 45.25 -8.65
N THR A 326 2.33 45.15 -7.38
CA THR A 326 1.77 44.16 -6.44
C THR A 326 1.56 44.73 -5.04
N HIS A 327 0.53 44.24 -4.34
CA HIS A 327 0.17 44.59 -2.95
C HIS A 327 -0.28 43.31 -2.24
N VAL A 328 0.23 43.09 -1.01
CA VAL A 328 0.06 41.84 -0.22
C VAL A 328 0.27 40.57 -1.08
N GLY A 329 1.27 40.59 -1.98
CA GLY A 329 1.62 39.48 -2.87
C GLY A 329 0.67 39.21 -4.04
N ARG A 330 -0.34 40.07 -4.28
CA ARG A 330 -1.28 39.98 -5.42
C ARG A 330 -0.91 40.97 -6.52
N SER A 331 -1.13 40.61 -7.78
CA SER A 331 -1.07 41.56 -8.91
C SER A 331 -2.16 42.62 -8.77
N LEU A 332 -1.84 43.88 -9.09
CA LEU A 332 -2.79 44.98 -9.13
C LEU A 332 -3.08 45.37 -10.58
N GLU A 333 -4.33 45.23 -10.99
CA GLU A 333 -4.76 45.63 -12.33
C GLU A 333 -4.96 47.16 -12.41
N PRO A 334 -4.59 47.81 -13.53
CA PRO A 334 -4.71 49.27 -13.69
C PRO A 334 -6.15 49.81 -13.55
N ASP A 335 -7.16 48.97 -13.75
CA ASP A 335 -8.57 49.35 -13.66
C ASP A 335 -9.18 49.20 -12.25
N THR A 336 -8.48 48.60 -11.29
CA THR A 336 -8.94 48.46 -9.90
C THR A 336 -8.77 49.76 -9.11
N THR A 337 -9.67 50.04 -8.16
CA THR A 337 -9.54 51.14 -7.19
C THR A 337 -8.95 50.69 -5.85
N PRO A 338 -8.34 51.58 -5.04
CA PRO A 338 -7.80 51.22 -3.73
C PRO A 338 -8.80 50.56 -2.77
N ASP A 339 -10.08 50.97 -2.77
CA ASP A 339 -11.12 50.33 -1.94
C ASP A 339 -11.42 48.88 -2.41
N GLU A 340 -11.44 48.62 -3.71
CA GLU A 340 -11.62 47.27 -4.27
C GLU A 340 -10.40 46.36 -4.06
N ALA A 341 -9.20 46.95 -4.03
CA ALA A 341 -7.97 46.26 -3.67
C ALA A 341 -7.83 46.02 -2.15
N GLY A 342 -8.67 46.65 -1.32
CA GLY A 342 -8.61 46.55 0.13
C GLY A 342 -7.44 47.31 0.78
N MET A 343 -7.04 48.45 0.20
CA MET A 343 -5.91 49.25 0.67
C MET A 343 -6.25 50.14 1.87
N GLU A 344 -5.35 50.18 2.85
CA GLU A 344 -5.40 51.06 4.01
C GLU A 344 -4.42 52.26 3.87
N ASP A 345 -4.41 53.15 4.87
CA ASP A 345 -3.56 54.35 4.86
C ASP A 345 -2.16 54.00 5.37
N GLY A 346 -1.14 54.24 4.54
CA GLY A 346 0.26 53.84 4.80
C GLY A 346 0.72 52.58 4.05
N ASP A 347 -0.14 51.93 3.27
CA ASP A 347 0.16 50.67 2.57
C ASP A 347 1.33 50.76 1.56
N GLU A 348 2.10 49.68 1.45
CA GLU A 348 3.20 49.52 0.49
C GLU A 348 2.77 48.76 -0.78
N ILE A 349 3.17 49.28 -1.95
CA ILE A 349 2.99 48.66 -3.27
C ILE A 349 4.37 48.41 -3.88
N LEU A 350 4.65 47.16 -4.25
CA LEU A 350 5.93 46.77 -4.87
C LEU A 350 5.82 46.84 -6.40
N ALA A 351 6.70 47.61 -7.04
CA ALA A 351 6.86 47.73 -8.48
C ALA A 351 8.08 46.94 -8.95
N VAL A 352 7.86 45.91 -9.77
CA VAL A 352 8.88 44.99 -10.29
C VAL A 352 9.10 45.25 -11.78
N GLU A 353 10.33 45.56 -12.18
CA GLU A 353 10.71 45.78 -13.57
C GLU A 353 10.85 44.48 -14.36
N LEU A 354 10.48 44.50 -15.64
CA LEU A 354 10.66 43.41 -16.59
C LEU A 354 11.74 43.77 -17.62
N MET A 355 12.65 42.83 -17.90
CA MET A 355 13.71 42.95 -18.92
C MET A 355 13.53 41.87 -20.00
N ASP A 356 13.65 42.25 -21.28
CA ASP A 356 13.73 41.32 -22.40
C ASP A 356 15.18 40.87 -22.63
N LEU A 357 15.38 39.59 -22.98
CA LEU A 357 16.68 38.93 -23.18
C LEU A 357 16.75 38.16 -24.52
N THR A 358 15.76 38.32 -25.40
CA THR A 358 15.53 37.39 -26.53
C THR A 358 16.37 37.72 -27.78
N GLY A 359 17.69 37.81 -27.64
CA GLY A 359 18.66 38.16 -28.71
C GLY A 359 19.09 36.97 -29.61
N PRO A 360 19.25 37.12 -30.95
CA PRO A 360 19.39 35.99 -31.88
C PRO A 360 20.84 35.75 -32.41
N GLU A 361 21.74 35.11 -31.66
CA GLU A 361 23.18 35.05 -32.05
C GLU A 361 23.92 33.67 -32.01
N VAL A 362 23.27 32.51 -31.75
CA VAL A 362 24.01 31.25 -31.47
C VAL A 362 23.44 29.95 -32.09
N GLU A 363 24.01 29.44 -33.21
CA GLU A 363 23.89 28.01 -33.68
C GLU A 363 24.69 27.68 -34.99
N LYS A 364 25.61 26.67 -35.03
CA LYS A 364 26.02 25.82 -36.20
C LYS A 364 27.30 24.91 -36.04
N GLU A 365 27.39 23.86 -36.90
CA GLU A 365 28.56 23.05 -37.43
C GLU A 365 28.80 21.56 -37.01
N LEU A 366 29.05 20.64 -38.00
CA LEU A 366 29.92 19.40 -38.03
C LEU A 366 29.52 18.29 -39.10
N PRO A 367 30.46 17.57 -39.80
CA PRO A 367 30.19 16.45 -40.78
C PRO A 367 31.11 15.14 -40.77
N ASP A 368 30.95 14.17 -41.71
CA ASP A 368 31.27 12.69 -41.61
C ASP A 368 32.04 11.95 -42.81
N GLY A 369 32.36 10.62 -42.75
CA GLY A 369 33.26 9.86 -43.73
C GLY A 369 33.03 8.33 -44.12
N LYS A 370 33.94 7.65 -44.89
CA LYS A 370 33.77 6.29 -45.59
C LYS A 370 34.97 5.24 -45.58
N ARG A 371 34.82 3.99 -46.11
CA ARG A 371 35.77 2.79 -46.03
C ARG A 371 35.86 1.82 -47.29
N VAL A 372 36.73 0.78 -47.27
CA VAL A 372 37.16 -0.16 -48.40
C VAL A 372 37.33 -1.69 -47.98
N LEU A 373 37.68 -2.63 -48.91
CA LEU A 373 37.61 -4.14 -48.84
C LEU A 373 38.95 -4.96 -48.99
N LEU A 374 38.92 -6.32 -49.02
CA LEU A 374 40.05 -7.29 -48.77
C LEU A 374 40.22 -8.52 -49.75
N GLN A 375 41.31 -9.31 -49.62
CA GLN A 375 41.73 -10.49 -50.46
C GLN A 375 42.00 -11.82 -49.67
N LYS A 376 42.44 -12.92 -50.34
CA LYS A 376 42.48 -14.33 -49.82
C LYS A 376 43.64 -15.20 -50.39
N ASN A 377 44.25 -16.10 -49.58
CA ASN A 377 45.38 -17.00 -49.94
C ASN A 377 45.09 -18.50 -49.62
N TRP A 378 45.75 -19.46 -50.29
CA TRP A 378 45.70 -20.94 -50.05
C TRP A 378 47.05 -21.62 -50.40
N THR A 379 47.21 -22.92 -50.09
CA THR A 379 48.48 -23.69 -50.18
C THR A 379 48.30 -25.02 -50.95
N ASP A 380 49.28 -25.42 -51.77
CA ASP A 380 49.13 -26.48 -52.79
C ASP A 380 49.35 -27.94 -52.34
N SER A 381 49.94 -28.19 -51.17
CA SER A 381 50.28 -29.55 -50.69
C SER A 381 49.02 -30.28 -50.18
N PRO A 382 48.56 -31.38 -50.81
CA PRO A 382 47.27 -32.00 -50.45
C PRO A 382 47.31 -32.75 -49.10
N ALA A 383 48.50 -33.07 -48.58
CA ALA A 383 48.64 -33.65 -47.24
C ALA A 383 48.60 -32.58 -46.16
N GLU A 384 49.31 -31.46 -46.34
CA GLU A 384 49.27 -30.33 -45.41
C GLU A 384 47.92 -29.61 -45.44
N ALA A 385 47.28 -29.50 -46.61
CA ALA A 385 45.94 -28.95 -46.72
C ALA A 385 44.91 -29.76 -45.91
N ARG A 386 45.03 -31.11 -45.87
CA ARG A 386 44.21 -31.95 -44.99
C ARG A 386 44.53 -31.69 -43.52
N LYS A 387 45.80 -31.75 -43.11
CA LYS A 387 46.22 -31.50 -41.72
C LYS A 387 45.80 -30.13 -41.22
N ALA A 388 45.97 -29.09 -42.02
CA ALA A 388 45.60 -27.71 -41.68
C ALA A 388 44.08 -27.53 -41.57
N VAL A 389 43.29 -28.24 -42.38
CA VAL A 389 41.82 -28.28 -42.26
C VAL A 389 41.40 -29.05 -41.00
N GLU A 390 42.06 -30.16 -40.68
CA GLU A 390 41.83 -30.93 -39.44
C GLU A 390 42.16 -30.11 -38.18
N GLU A 391 43.30 -29.38 -38.16
CA GLU A 391 43.65 -28.44 -37.08
C GLU A 391 42.64 -27.28 -36.96
N LEU A 392 42.12 -26.78 -38.09
CA LEU A 392 41.06 -25.76 -38.09
C LEU A 392 39.73 -26.30 -37.54
N PHE A 393 39.36 -27.53 -37.88
CA PHE A 393 38.16 -28.17 -37.34
C PHE A 393 38.29 -28.49 -35.86
N ASP A 394 39.42 -29.06 -35.41
CA ASP A 394 39.65 -29.34 -33.98
C ASP A 394 39.69 -28.05 -33.16
N GLY A 395 40.37 -27.00 -33.64
CA GLY A 395 40.34 -25.68 -33.03
C GLY A 395 38.91 -25.10 -32.93
N MET A 396 38.11 -25.24 -34.00
CA MET A 396 36.72 -24.80 -34.01
C MET A 396 35.83 -25.59 -33.03
N VAL A 397 35.97 -26.92 -32.99
CA VAL A 397 35.26 -27.80 -32.05
C VAL A 397 35.64 -27.45 -30.60
N ARG A 398 36.92 -27.18 -30.35
CA ARG A 398 37.48 -26.81 -29.04
C ARG A 398 36.93 -25.47 -28.54
N GLU A 399 36.84 -24.45 -29.40
CA GLU A 399 36.16 -23.19 -29.06
C GLU A 399 34.66 -23.37 -28.86
N ARG A 400 33.98 -24.19 -29.68
CA ARG A 400 32.56 -24.49 -29.48
C ARG A 400 32.28 -25.26 -28.19
N LEU A 401 33.19 -26.11 -27.74
CA LEU A 401 33.06 -26.79 -26.46
C LEU A 401 33.23 -25.81 -25.28
N LYS A 402 34.13 -24.82 -25.40
CA LYS A 402 34.24 -23.70 -24.43
C LYS A 402 32.98 -22.84 -24.41
N ASP A 403 32.40 -22.50 -25.58
CA ASP A 403 31.12 -21.78 -25.68
C ASP A 403 30.01 -22.53 -24.92
N VAL A 404 29.91 -23.85 -25.10
CA VAL A 404 28.93 -24.70 -24.41
C VAL A 404 29.16 -24.73 -22.90
N LEU A 405 30.38 -24.99 -22.44
CA LEU A 405 30.71 -24.98 -21.00
C LEU A 405 30.36 -23.64 -20.35
N ARG A 406 30.69 -22.52 -21.02
CA ARG A 406 30.36 -21.17 -20.55
C ARG A 406 28.85 -20.89 -20.50
N GLN A 407 28.07 -21.48 -21.42
CA GLN A 407 26.60 -21.41 -21.37
C GLN A 407 26.03 -22.27 -20.22
N TYR A 408 26.62 -23.43 -19.93
CA TYR A 408 26.24 -24.24 -18.76
C TYR A 408 26.52 -23.51 -17.44
N GLU A 409 27.72 -22.94 -17.26
CA GLU A 409 28.02 -22.10 -16.09
C GLU A 409 27.03 -20.94 -15.92
N LEU A 410 26.66 -20.26 -17.02
CA LEU A 410 25.75 -19.12 -16.98
C LEU A 410 24.32 -19.56 -16.63
N ARG A 411 23.90 -20.74 -17.10
CA ARG A 411 22.62 -21.38 -16.78
C ARG A 411 22.56 -21.82 -15.31
N GLU A 412 23.66 -22.35 -14.78
CA GLU A 412 23.80 -22.74 -13.37
C GLU A 412 23.73 -21.53 -12.45
N LYS A 413 24.52 -20.48 -12.73
CA LYS A 413 24.48 -19.18 -12.01
C LYS A 413 23.08 -18.53 -12.08
N HIS A 414 22.34 -18.72 -13.18
CA HIS A 414 20.95 -18.29 -13.28
C HIS A 414 20.02 -19.10 -12.37
N PHE A 415 20.16 -20.43 -12.32
CA PHE A 415 19.39 -21.27 -11.40
C PHE A 415 19.68 -20.93 -9.93
N ASP A 416 20.92 -20.70 -9.53
CA ASP A 416 21.26 -20.26 -8.17
C ASP A 416 20.56 -18.96 -7.77
N CYS A 417 20.42 -18.02 -8.70
CA CYS A 417 19.70 -16.76 -8.48
C CYS A 417 18.18 -17.01 -8.35
N VAL A 418 17.62 -17.91 -9.17
CA VAL A 418 16.19 -18.27 -9.13
C VAL A 418 15.84 -19.05 -7.85
N ILE A 419 16.68 -20.00 -7.45
CA ILE A 419 16.54 -20.78 -6.20
C ILE A 419 16.58 -19.84 -5.00
N ARG A 420 17.62 -19.00 -4.89
CA ARG A 420 17.75 -18.01 -3.82
C ARG A 420 16.58 -17.01 -3.77
N SER A 421 16.04 -16.60 -4.92
CA SER A 421 14.82 -15.78 -4.98
C SER A 421 13.61 -16.53 -4.41
N LYS A 422 13.46 -17.83 -4.71
CA LYS A 422 12.35 -18.66 -4.22
C LYS A 422 12.48 -19.01 -2.73
N GLU A 423 13.69 -19.22 -2.23
CA GLU A 423 13.97 -19.35 -0.80
C GLU A 423 13.53 -18.09 -0.04
N LEU A 424 13.88 -16.89 -0.56
CA LEU A 424 13.47 -15.62 0.03
C LEU A 424 11.95 -15.39 -0.05
N GLU A 425 11.29 -15.78 -1.15
CA GLU A 425 9.82 -15.76 -1.26
C GLU A 425 9.15 -16.67 -0.23
N VAL A 426 9.68 -17.87 0.01
CA VAL A 426 9.17 -18.81 1.01
C VAL A 426 9.39 -18.28 2.43
N LEU A 427 10.56 -17.76 2.75
CA LEU A 427 10.86 -17.16 4.06
C LEU A 427 9.95 -15.95 4.35
N LEU A 428 9.71 -15.09 3.36
CA LEU A 428 8.81 -13.94 3.48
C LEU A 428 7.34 -14.36 3.58
N ALA A 429 6.92 -15.43 2.92
CA ALA A 429 5.59 -16.01 3.08
C ALA A 429 5.40 -16.61 4.49
N GLN A 430 6.39 -17.35 4.98
CA GLN A 430 6.39 -17.94 6.33
C GLN A 430 6.30 -16.85 7.41
N ALA A 431 7.16 -15.83 7.34
CA ALA A 431 7.16 -14.71 8.30
C ALA A 431 5.80 -14.01 8.40
N ARG A 432 5.09 -13.82 7.27
CA ARG A 432 3.73 -13.24 7.24
C ARG A 432 2.67 -14.16 7.85
N VAL A 433 2.80 -15.47 7.68
CA VAL A 433 1.90 -16.45 8.33
C VAL A 433 2.12 -16.44 9.84
N ASP A 434 3.38 -16.39 10.29
CA ASP A 434 3.71 -16.32 11.71
C ASP A 434 3.30 -14.98 12.34
N GLU A 435 3.46 -13.85 11.66
CA GLU A 435 2.95 -12.54 12.08
C GLU A 435 1.42 -12.56 12.25
N SER A 436 0.69 -13.01 11.22
CA SER A 436 -0.77 -13.15 11.26
C SER A 436 -1.25 -14.11 12.35
N ARG A 437 -0.46 -15.15 12.66
CA ARG A 437 -0.74 -16.08 13.76
C ARG A 437 -0.53 -15.42 15.11
N HIS A 438 0.55 -14.68 15.33
CA HIS A 438 0.80 -13.97 16.59
C HIS A 438 -0.28 -12.94 16.88
N ALA A 439 -0.78 -12.23 15.85
CA ALA A 439 -1.93 -11.33 15.99
C ALA A 439 -3.20 -12.10 16.42
N ALA A 440 -3.55 -13.17 15.71
CA ALA A 440 -4.74 -13.98 16.01
C ALA A 440 -4.67 -14.68 17.40
N ASP A 441 -3.50 -15.14 17.83
CA ASP A 441 -3.30 -15.70 19.16
C ASP A 441 -3.29 -14.61 20.26
N GLY A 442 -2.97 -13.36 19.92
CA GLY A 442 -3.17 -12.18 20.77
C GLY A 442 -4.65 -11.84 20.96
N GLU A 443 -5.40 -11.71 19.86
CA GLU A 443 -6.86 -11.50 19.87
C GLU A 443 -7.57 -12.63 20.64
N ARG A 444 -7.17 -13.89 20.43
CA ARG A 444 -7.69 -15.05 21.17
C ARG A 444 -7.54 -14.90 22.68
N ARG A 445 -6.37 -14.44 23.17
CA ARG A 445 -6.14 -14.23 24.61
C ARG A 445 -7.07 -13.14 25.17
N ILE A 446 -7.23 -12.03 24.44
CA ILE A 446 -8.13 -10.94 24.81
C ILE A 446 -9.59 -11.45 24.86
N ALA A 447 -10.02 -12.21 23.84
CA ALA A 447 -11.35 -12.81 23.79
C ALA A 447 -11.59 -13.78 24.96
N THR A 448 -10.63 -14.65 25.31
CA THR A 448 -10.75 -15.55 26.47
C THR A 448 -10.86 -14.79 27.80
N VAL A 449 -10.11 -13.70 27.99
CA VAL A 449 -10.22 -12.85 29.19
C VAL A 449 -11.58 -12.13 29.25
N ALA A 450 -12.05 -11.58 28.12
CA ALA A 450 -13.36 -10.95 28.04
C ALA A 450 -14.50 -11.97 28.27
N GLU A 451 -14.33 -13.22 27.81
CA GLU A 451 -15.30 -14.29 28.02
C GLU A 451 -15.37 -14.72 29.49
N THR A 452 -14.24 -14.93 30.18
CA THR A 452 -14.25 -15.28 31.61
C THR A 452 -14.81 -14.15 32.48
N GLN A 453 -14.53 -12.88 32.15
CA GLN A 453 -15.18 -11.73 32.78
C GLN A 453 -16.70 -11.71 32.55
N ASN A 454 -17.17 -11.99 31.32
CA ASN A 454 -18.60 -12.09 31.04
C ASN A 454 -19.28 -13.26 31.77
N GLN A 455 -18.60 -14.40 31.91
CA GLN A 455 -19.08 -15.53 32.71
C GLN A 455 -19.18 -15.15 34.19
N GLN A 456 -18.18 -14.47 34.74
CA GLN A 456 -18.19 -13.98 36.13
C GLN A 456 -19.33 -12.99 36.40
N LEU A 457 -19.55 -12.02 35.50
CA LEU A 457 -20.65 -11.06 35.60
C LEU A 457 -22.03 -11.74 35.50
N ARG A 458 -22.18 -12.76 34.65
CA ARG A 458 -23.42 -13.57 34.58
C ARG A 458 -23.70 -14.31 35.88
N LEU A 459 -22.68 -14.93 36.48
CA LEU A 459 -22.81 -15.62 37.78
C LEU A 459 -23.17 -14.64 38.91
N GLN A 460 -22.60 -13.43 38.93
CA GLN A 460 -22.98 -12.38 39.89
C GLN A 460 -24.42 -11.89 39.68
N MET A 461 -24.87 -11.72 38.43
CA MET A 461 -26.26 -11.38 38.11
C MET A 461 -27.23 -12.48 38.56
N GLU A 462 -26.87 -13.76 38.34
CA GLU A 462 -27.67 -14.91 38.78
C GLU A 462 -27.71 -15.01 40.31
N GLU A 463 -26.59 -14.84 41.02
CA GLU A 463 -26.58 -14.78 42.50
C GLU A 463 -27.46 -13.63 43.00
N MET A 464 -27.38 -12.46 42.38
CA MET A 464 -28.19 -11.30 42.74
C MET A 464 -29.69 -11.58 42.54
N GLN A 465 -30.10 -12.14 41.39
CA GLN A 465 -31.48 -12.54 41.12
C GLN A 465 -31.96 -13.61 42.13
N ASN A 466 -31.17 -14.65 42.38
CA ASN A 466 -31.46 -15.68 43.38
C ASN A 466 -31.53 -15.09 44.81
N SER A 467 -30.79 -14.03 45.11
CA SER A 467 -30.90 -13.30 46.38
C SER A 467 -32.19 -12.47 46.47
N GLN A 468 -32.61 -11.84 45.37
CA GLN A 468 -33.85 -11.06 45.30
C GLN A 468 -35.09 -11.96 45.39
N ALA A 469 -35.09 -13.11 44.69
CA ALA A 469 -36.13 -14.12 44.81
C ALA A 469 -36.32 -14.57 46.27
N ARG A 470 -35.22 -14.92 46.96
CA ARG A 470 -35.23 -15.28 48.40
C ARG A 470 -35.71 -14.15 49.33
N LEU A 471 -35.62 -12.87 48.93
CA LEU A 471 -36.21 -11.75 49.67
C LEU A 471 -37.72 -11.60 49.37
N MET A 472 -38.12 -11.76 48.10
CA MET A 472 -39.53 -11.77 47.68
C MET A 472 -40.32 -12.90 48.32
N ASP A 473 -39.77 -14.12 48.38
CA ASP A 473 -40.41 -15.26 49.05
C ASP A 473 -40.64 -14.99 50.54
N LYS A 474 -39.63 -14.47 51.25
CA LYS A 474 -39.75 -14.06 52.66
C LYS A 474 -40.84 -13.00 52.87
N LEU A 475 -40.93 -12.03 51.96
CA LEU A 475 -41.96 -10.99 51.99
C LEU A 475 -43.36 -11.60 51.77
N ILE A 476 -43.52 -12.47 50.76
CA ILE A 476 -44.76 -13.19 50.45
C ILE A 476 -45.19 -14.08 51.63
N THR A 477 -44.26 -14.77 52.31
CA THR A 477 -44.57 -15.52 53.54
C THR A 477 -45.08 -14.61 54.65
N CYS A 478 -44.47 -13.44 54.87
CA CYS A 478 -44.91 -12.52 55.91
C CYS A 478 -46.28 -11.88 55.59
N CYS A 479 -46.59 -11.63 54.31
CA CYS A 479 -47.92 -11.19 53.87
C CYS A 479 -49.02 -12.25 54.09
N LYS A 480 -48.67 -13.53 54.26
CA LYS A 480 -49.63 -14.61 54.57
C LYS A 480 -49.87 -14.81 56.07
N GLU A 481 -48.96 -14.36 56.93
CA GLU A 481 -49.02 -14.53 58.39
C GLU A 481 -48.68 -13.21 59.13
N PRO A 482 -49.59 -12.23 59.16
CA PRO A 482 -49.32 -10.85 59.60
C PRO A 482 -49.19 -10.71 61.13
N THR A 483 -48.13 -11.29 61.69
CA THR A 483 -47.72 -11.14 63.10
C THR A 483 -46.78 -9.94 63.24
N GLY A 484 -47.22 -8.90 63.96
CA GLY A 484 -46.57 -7.58 63.98
C GLY A 484 -45.07 -7.61 64.28
N GLU A 485 -44.62 -8.39 65.26
CA GLU A 485 -43.20 -8.53 65.59
C GLU A 485 -42.36 -9.16 64.46
N ARG A 486 -42.91 -10.14 63.74
CA ARG A 486 -42.24 -10.82 62.62
C ARG A 486 -42.08 -9.86 61.45
N THR A 487 -43.11 -9.06 61.18
CA THR A 487 -43.08 -7.99 60.19
C THR A 487 -42.07 -6.90 60.55
N GLN A 488 -42.00 -6.48 61.83
CA GLN A 488 -41.00 -5.51 62.29
C GLN A 488 -39.56 -6.06 62.17
N LYS A 489 -39.32 -7.32 62.55
CA LYS A 489 -38.01 -8.00 62.36
C LYS A 489 -37.63 -8.10 60.88
N LEU A 490 -38.60 -8.33 59.97
CA LEU A 490 -38.34 -8.27 58.53
C LEU A 490 -37.94 -6.85 58.08
N PHE A 491 -38.63 -5.80 58.54
CA PHE A 491 -38.25 -4.42 58.20
C PHE A 491 -36.91 -3.97 58.80
N ALA A 492 -36.41 -4.59 59.87
CA ALA A 492 -35.04 -4.41 60.33
C ALA A 492 -34.06 -5.09 59.35
N PHE A 493 -34.24 -6.39 59.10
CA PHE A 493 -33.40 -7.18 58.18
C PHE A 493 -33.36 -6.61 56.76
N LEU A 494 -34.48 -6.08 56.24
CA LEU A 494 -34.53 -5.49 54.90
C LEU A 494 -33.74 -4.17 54.81
N ARG A 495 -33.66 -3.39 55.90
CA ARG A 495 -32.82 -2.18 55.97
C ARG A 495 -31.35 -2.54 56.06
N GLU A 496 -30.99 -3.44 56.97
CA GLU A 496 -29.63 -3.97 57.12
C GLU A 496 -29.10 -4.56 55.80
N GLU A 497 -29.91 -5.36 55.09
CA GLU A 497 -29.54 -5.95 53.80
C GLU A 497 -29.52 -4.94 52.65
N LEU A 498 -30.32 -3.87 52.69
CA LEU A 498 -30.24 -2.75 51.74
C LEU A 498 -28.97 -1.92 51.97
N GLU A 499 -28.64 -1.62 53.22
CA GLU A 499 -27.48 -0.84 53.63
C GLU A 499 -26.19 -1.60 53.28
N ARG A 500 -26.12 -2.89 53.60
CA ARG A 500 -25.04 -3.81 53.20
C ARG A 500 -24.89 -3.92 51.67
N ARG A 501 -25.98 -3.77 50.90
CA ARG A 501 -25.93 -3.73 49.42
C ARG A 501 -25.48 -2.38 48.89
N GLY A 502 -25.93 -1.27 49.48
CA GLY A 502 -25.49 0.08 49.14
C GLY A 502 -23.97 0.23 49.25
N THR A 503 -23.39 -0.23 50.36
CA THR A 503 -21.93 -0.26 50.56
C THR A 503 -21.23 -1.12 49.51
N LYS A 504 -21.76 -2.31 49.17
CA LYS A 504 -21.18 -3.17 48.12
C LYS A 504 -21.27 -2.57 46.71
N VAL A 505 -22.32 -1.81 46.38
CA VAL A 505 -22.43 -1.14 45.08
C VAL A 505 -21.41 0.00 44.96
N LEU A 506 -21.14 0.73 46.05
CA LEU A 506 -20.07 1.73 46.09
C LEU A 506 -18.67 1.09 45.96
N ASP A 507 -18.42 -0.02 46.67
CA ASP A 507 -17.14 -0.75 46.68
C ASP A 507 -16.83 -1.49 45.36
N MET A 508 -17.86 -1.71 44.52
CA MET A 508 -17.71 -2.27 43.17
C MET A 508 -17.77 -1.22 42.05
N MET A 509 -17.86 0.08 42.37
CA MET A 509 -17.75 1.14 41.37
C MET A 509 -16.27 1.35 41.03
N PRO A 510 -15.86 1.26 39.74
CA PRO A 510 -14.45 1.39 39.39
C PRO A 510 -13.93 2.78 39.79
N PRO A 511 -12.66 2.91 40.23
CA PRO A 511 -12.09 4.20 40.58
C PRO A 511 -12.19 5.13 39.38
N ALA A 512 -12.70 6.35 39.60
CA ALA A 512 -12.84 7.35 38.55
C ALA A 512 -11.49 7.56 37.86
N THR A 513 -11.42 7.27 36.57
CA THR A 513 -10.20 7.42 35.77
C THR A 513 -9.74 8.87 35.84
N PRO A 514 -8.48 9.16 36.21
CA PRO A 514 -7.99 10.53 36.25
C PRO A 514 -8.11 11.15 34.86
N ASP A 515 -8.63 12.38 34.80
CA ASP A 515 -8.90 13.07 33.55
C ASP A 515 -7.58 13.35 32.81
N LEU A 516 -7.49 12.91 31.56
CA LEU A 516 -6.32 13.10 30.68
C LEU A 516 -6.42 14.42 29.90
N SER A 517 -7.01 15.44 30.53
CA SER A 517 -7.11 16.81 30.05
C SER A 517 -5.84 17.62 30.36
N GLY A 518 -4.68 17.17 29.90
CA GLY A 518 -3.40 17.77 30.31
C GLY A 518 -2.15 17.28 29.58
N VAL A 519 -2.12 17.38 28.25
CA VAL A 519 -0.89 17.31 27.45
C VAL A 519 -0.94 18.35 26.33
N ASP A 520 -0.25 19.47 26.57
CA ASP A 520 0.39 20.32 25.54
C ASP A 520 1.88 19.90 25.43
#